data_AF-A0A931TTI1-F1
#
_entry.id   AF-A0A931TTI1-F1
#
_cell.length_a   1.000
_cell.length_b   1.000
_cell.length_c   1.000
_cell.angle_alpha   90.00
_cell.angle_beta   90.00
_cell.angle_gamma   90.00
#
_symmetry.space_group_name_H-M   'P 1'
#
loop_
_entity.id
_entity.type
_entity.pdbx_description
1 polymer ?
#
loop_
_entity_poly.entity_id
_entity_poly.type
_entity_poly.pdbx_seq_one_letter_code
_entity_poly.pdbx_strand_id
1 'polypeptide(L)'
;MKKQIEKLIFLSFVGLLILGISSCNSGNKAEEQNTENQEEPQTEEVESDPMKNKGIGPVSSITLEALNADLAKKGGELFTNKCSACHALDKRVVGPPLDRLTERRTPEWIMNMILNPEQMVKEDPIAKELLGEYLAPMANQSLTQDESRAILEYFRENDSK
;
A
#
# COMPACT_ATOMS: atom_id res chain seq x y z
N MET A 1 -3.47 -55.64 -39.53
CA MET A 1 -3.73 -55.51 -38.08
C MET A 1 -4.45 -54.17 -37.88
N LYS A 2 -5.78 -54.14 -37.98
CA LYS A 2 -6.79 -54.21 -36.89
C LYS A 2 -6.73 -53.04 -35.89
N LYS A 3 -7.83 -52.26 -35.87
CA LYS A 3 -8.35 -51.33 -34.83
C LYS A 3 -7.56 -50.02 -34.68
N GLN A 4 -8.15 -48.84 -34.86
CA GLN A 4 -9.13 -48.26 -33.94
C GLN A 4 -10.29 -47.54 -34.67
N ILE A 5 -11.43 -48.22 -34.72
CA ILE A 5 -12.77 -47.62 -34.77
C ILE A 5 -13.19 -47.62 -33.30
N GLU A 6 -13.59 -46.48 -32.73
CA GLU A 6 -14.73 -46.31 -31.81
C GLU A 6 -14.99 -44.80 -31.64
N LYS A 7 -15.80 -44.23 -32.54
CA LYS A 7 -16.58 -43.02 -32.25
C LYS A 7 -17.61 -43.45 -31.21
N LEU A 8 -17.37 -43.08 -29.97
CA LEU A 8 -18.24 -43.41 -28.84
C LEU A 8 -19.59 -42.71 -29.02
N ILE A 9 -20.58 -43.55 -29.29
CA ILE A 9 -22.01 -43.28 -29.26
C ILE A 9 -22.42 -43.06 -27.80
N PHE A 10 -23.16 -41.98 -27.52
CA PHE A 10 -24.15 -41.92 -26.45
C PHE A 10 -25.23 -40.92 -26.91
N LEU A 11 -26.19 -41.34 -27.73
CA LEU A 11 -27.52 -41.83 -27.32
C LEU A 11 -28.18 -41.00 -26.21
N SER A 12 -28.91 -39.98 -26.66
CA SER A 12 -30.31 -39.67 -26.33
C SER A 12 -30.86 -40.21 -25.00
N PHE A 13 -31.26 -39.30 -24.10
CA PHE A 13 -32.41 -39.52 -23.23
C PHE A 13 -33.30 -38.28 -23.18
N VAL A 14 -34.58 -38.56 -23.39
CA VAL A 14 -35.73 -37.65 -23.51
C VAL A 14 -36.29 -37.34 -22.12
N GLY A 15 -36.56 -36.05 -21.87
CA GLY A 15 -37.76 -35.51 -21.20
C GLY A 15 -38.04 -35.82 -19.72
N LEU A 16 -38.32 -34.77 -18.94
CA LEU A 16 -39.60 -34.64 -18.23
C LEU A 16 -39.85 -33.20 -17.73
N LEU A 17 -41.12 -32.84 -17.77
CA LEU A 17 -41.76 -31.54 -17.55
C LEU A 17 -42.39 -31.52 -16.15
N ILE A 18 -42.18 -30.47 -15.33
CA ILE A 18 -43.05 -30.15 -14.18
C ILE A 18 -43.26 -28.63 -14.07
N LEU A 19 -44.54 -28.28 -14.01
CA LEU A 19 -45.17 -26.96 -13.88
C LEU A 19 -45.25 -26.50 -12.42
N GLY A 20 -45.16 -25.18 -12.19
CA GLY A 20 -46.24 -24.39 -11.58
C GLY A 20 -46.49 -24.37 -10.06
N ILE A 21 -46.46 -23.13 -9.54
CA ILE A 21 -47.42 -22.42 -8.66
C ILE A 21 -47.47 -22.59 -7.12
N SER A 22 -47.46 -21.41 -6.48
CA SER A 22 -48.20 -20.96 -5.27
C SER A 22 -47.78 -21.47 -3.88
N SER A 23 -47.44 -20.57 -2.94
CA SER A 23 -48.40 -19.74 -2.18
C SER A 23 -47.78 -19.10 -0.91
N CYS A 24 -48.44 -18.05 -0.44
CA CYS A 24 -48.11 -17.01 0.54
C CYS A 24 -47.95 -17.41 2.02
N ASN A 25 -47.27 -16.54 2.79
CA ASN A 25 -47.70 -16.04 4.11
C ASN A 25 -47.04 -14.66 4.35
N SER A 26 -47.70 -13.52 4.11
CA SER A 26 -48.67 -12.77 4.95
C SER A 26 -48.11 -12.26 6.29
N GLY A 27 -48.07 -10.93 6.47
CA GLY A 27 -48.00 -10.27 7.79
C GLY A 27 -47.05 -9.07 7.90
N ASN A 28 -47.61 -7.89 8.14
CA ASN A 28 -47.01 -6.54 8.15
C ASN A 28 -46.32 -6.14 9.49
N LYS A 29 -45.35 -5.19 9.38
CA LYS A 29 -44.95 -4.03 10.24
C LYS A 29 -45.30 -4.07 11.75
N ALA A 30 -44.44 -3.69 12.71
CA ALA A 30 -43.57 -2.50 12.77
C ALA A 30 -42.55 -2.58 13.94
N GLU A 31 -41.42 -1.87 13.81
CA GLU A 31 -40.66 -1.12 14.86
C GLU A 31 -39.38 -0.61 14.17
N GLU A 32 -39.36 0.61 13.62
CA GLU A 32 -39.00 1.89 14.26
C GLU A 32 -37.52 2.00 14.66
N GLN A 33 -36.79 2.67 13.75
CA GLN A 33 -35.57 3.48 13.89
C GLN A 33 -34.68 3.33 15.13
N ASN A 34 -33.41 3.02 14.90
CA ASN A 34 -32.37 4.00 15.24
C ASN A 34 -31.24 3.96 14.21
N THR A 35 -30.91 5.16 13.74
CA THR A 35 -29.87 5.49 12.78
C THR A 35 -28.58 5.71 13.54
N GLU A 36 -27.51 4.98 13.21
CA GLU A 36 -26.16 5.48 13.47
C GLU A 36 -25.20 5.00 12.37
N ASN A 37 -24.73 5.99 11.61
CA ASN A 37 -23.68 6.02 10.61
C ASN A 37 -23.06 4.68 10.17
N GLN A 38 -23.45 4.25 8.98
CA GLN A 38 -22.51 3.63 8.06
C GLN A 38 -21.56 4.74 7.57
N GLU A 39 -20.37 4.79 8.13
CA GLU A 39 -19.26 5.49 7.48
C GLU A 39 -18.86 4.64 6.27
N GLU A 40 -19.21 5.13 5.07
CA GLU A 40 -18.64 4.63 3.81
C GLU A 40 -17.12 4.64 3.92
N PRO A 41 -16.41 3.63 3.37
CA PRO A 41 -14.97 3.71 3.24
C PRO A 41 -14.66 4.87 2.29
N GLN A 42 -14.16 5.97 2.85
CA GLN A 42 -13.64 7.09 2.07
C GLN A 42 -12.56 6.54 1.15
N THR A 43 -12.87 6.51 -0.13
CA THR A 43 -11.88 6.38 -1.19
C THR A 43 -11.15 7.73 -1.19
N GLU A 44 -10.09 7.85 -0.41
CA GLU A 44 -9.13 8.94 -0.55
C GLU A 44 -8.63 8.90 -2.00
N GLU A 45 -9.01 9.90 -2.80
CA GLU A 45 -8.37 10.11 -4.10
C GLU A 45 -6.86 10.20 -3.87
N VAL A 46 -6.10 9.35 -4.54
CA VAL A 46 -4.66 9.29 -4.35
C VAL A 46 -4.04 10.60 -4.87
N GLU A 47 -3.75 11.52 -3.96
CA GLU A 47 -3.17 12.83 -4.24
C GLU A 47 -1.84 12.68 -4.97
N SER A 48 -1.64 13.45 -6.05
CA SER A 48 -0.47 13.35 -6.92
C SER A 48 0.61 14.37 -6.58
N ASP A 49 0.28 15.44 -5.85
CA ASP A 49 1.24 16.42 -5.37
C ASP A 49 2.18 15.79 -4.31
N PRO A 50 3.50 15.70 -4.57
CA PRO A 50 4.44 15.06 -3.64
C PRO A 50 4.51 15.67 -2.24
N MET A 51 4.10 16.93 -2.09
CA MET A 51 4.08 17.64 -0.80
C MET A 51 2.72 17.58 -0.10
N LYS A 52 1.72 16.91 -0.69
CA LYS A 52 0.43 16.64 -0.06
C LYS A 52 0.13 15.15 0.09
N ASN A 53 0.68 14.34 -0.82
CA ASN A 53 0.55 12.89 -0.79
C ASN A 53 1.25 12.32 0.47
N LYS A 54 0.50 11.56 1.28
CA LYS A 54 0.98 10.88 2.50
C LYS A 54 1.36 9.42 2.30
N GLY A 55 1.15 8.88 1.11
CA GLY A 55 1.34 7.48 0.77
C GLY A 55 0.24 6.59 1.33
N ILE A 56 0.51 5.30 1.31
CA ILE A 56 -0.40 4.22 1.68
C ILE A 56 0.27 3.40 2.77
N GLY A 57 -0.22 3.52 4.00
CA GLY A 57 0.37 2.83 5.13
C GLY A 57 -0.17 3.31 6.47
N PRO A 58 0.42 2.85 7.58
CA PRO A 58 -0.09 3.09 8.93
C PRO A 58 0.11 4.54 9.43
N VAL A 59 0.89 5.36 8.73
CA VAL A 59 1.20 6.74 9.16
C VAL A 59 0.32 7.73 8.41
N SER A 60 -0.82 8.11 9.00
CA SER A 60 -1.76 9.07 8.40
C SER A 60 -1.52 10.52 8.83
N SER A 61 -0.81 10.72 9.94
CA SER A 61 -0.39 12.04 10.43
C SER A 61 0.80 11.93 11.37
N ILE A 62 1.62 12.97 11.40
CA ILE A 62 2.70 13.12 12.37
C ILE A 62 2.89 14.58 12.78
N THR A 63 3.17 14.82 14.06
CA THR A 63 3.64 16.12 14.54
C THR A 63 5.16 16.10 14.62
N LEU A 64 5.81 17.05 13.94
CA LEU A 64 7.25 17.24 13.98
C LEU A 64 7.61 18.36 14.96
N GLU A 65 8.28 18.00 16.05
CA GLU A 65 8.86 18.96 16.98
C GLU A 65 10.21 19.49 16.47
N ALA A 66 10.90 20.25 17.32
CA ALA A 66 12.29 20.62 17.11
C ALA A 66 13.16 19.38 16.81
N LEU A 67 14.20 19.58 16.00
CA LEU A 67 15.11 18.51 15.61
C LEU A 67 15.71 17.82 16.85
N ASN A 68 15.61 16.49 16.90
CA ASN A 68 16.15 15.66 17.96
C ASN A 68 17.42 14.93 17.47
N ALA A 69 18.58 15.38 17.94
CA ALA A 69 19.88 14.84 17.52
C ALA A 69 20.10 13.37 17.91
N ASP A 70 19.63 12.92 19.07
CA ASP A 70 19.79 11.52 19.49
C ASP A 70 18.93 10.58 18.63
N LEU A 71 17.72 11.03 18.28
CA LEU A 71 16.84 10.30 17.38
C LEU A 71 17.39 10.27 15.95
N ALA A 72 17.94 11.39 15.47
CA ALA A 72 18.64 11.46 14.18
C ALA A 72 19.85 10.52 14.14
N LYS A 73 20.64 10.46 15.21
CA LYS A 73 21.77 9.52 15.33
C LYS A 73 21.30 8.07 15.24
N LYS A 74 20.25 7.69 15.98
CA LYS A 74 19.65 6.35 15.87
C LYS A 74 19.17 6.08 14.44
N GLY A 75 18.55 7.06 13.79
CA GLY A 75 18.13 6.99 12.40
C GLY A 75 19.29 6.73 11.43
N GLY A 76 20.42 7.40 11.63
CA GLY A 76 21.63 7.20 10.82
C GLY A 76 22.23 5.79 10.97
N GLU A 77 22.21 5.23 12.17
CA GLU A 77 22.63 3.84 12.42
C GLU A 77 21.70 2.84 11.71
N LEU A 78 20.38 3.05 11.79
CA LEU A 78 19.40 2.24 11.07
C LEU A 78 19.56 2.36 9.56
N PHE A 79 19.72 3.58 9.04
CA PHE A 79 19.96 3.84 7.63
C PHE A 79 21.20 3.10 7.13
N THR A 80 22.29 3.16 7.89
CA THR A 80 23.55 2.46 7.57
C THR A 80 23.31 0.95 7.48
N ASN A 81 22.56 0.37 8.42
CA ASN A 81 22.37 -1.08 8.50
C ASN A 81 21.29 -1.64 7.56
N LYS A 82 20.32 -0.82 7.14
CA LYS A 82 19.09 -1.29 6.48
C LYS A 82 18.83 -0.65 5.11
N CYS A 83 19.46 0.48 4.80
CA CYS A 83 19.13 1.28 3.61
C CYS A 83 20.34 1.55 2.71
N SER A 84 21.54 1.66 3.29
CA SER A 84 22.76 2.12 2.59
C SER A 84 23.24 1.19 1.48
N ALA A 85 22.83 -0.08 1.48
CA ALA A 85 23.11 -1.01 0.38
C ALA A 85 22.43 -0.57 -0.94
N CYS A 86 21.31 0.14 -0.85
CA CYS A 86 20.50 0.53 -2.01
C CYS A 86 20.44 2.03 -2.24
N HIS A 87 20.68 2.85 -1.21
CA HIS A 87 20.58 4.31 -1.27
C HIS A 87 21.85 4.98 -0.78
N ALA A 88 22.20 6.07 -1.45
CA ALA A 88 23.12 7.09 -0.93
C ALA A 88 22.36 8.40 -0.79
N LEU A 89 22.92 9.34 -0.03
CA LEU A 89 22.33 10.67 0.10
C LEU A 89 22.45 11.43 -1.22
N ASP A 90 23.64 11.50 -1.80
CA ASP A 90 24.00 12.44 -2.87
C ASP A 90 24.00 11.87 -4.29
N LYS A 91 23.76 10.56 -4.44
CA LYS A 91 23.82 9.90 -5.74
C LYS A 91 22.90 8.68 -5.84
N ARG A 92 22.56 8.33 -7.09
CA ARG A 92 21.90 7.09 -7.44
C ARG A 92 22.80 5.89 -7.13
N VAL A 93 22.24 4.87 -6.50
CA VAL A 93 22.85 3.55 -6.34
C VAL A 93 21.91 2.53 -7.00
N VAL A 94 21.11 1.80 -6.22
CA VAL A 94 19.99 1.02 -6.73
C VAL A 94 18.74 1.88 -6.76
N GLY A 95 18.46 2.56 -5.65
CA GLY A 95 17.38 3.53 -5.51
C GLY A 95 17.83 4.99 -5.73
N PRO A 96 16.88 5.93 -5.62
CA PRO A 96 17.13 7.37 -5.73
C PRO A 96 18.11 7.91 -4.68
N PRO A 97 18.79 9.03 -4.98
CA PRO A 97 19.44 9.85 -3.96
C PRO A 97 18.41 10.38 -2.95
N LEU A 98 18.83 10.52 -1.69
CA LEU A 98 17.97 10.87 -0.55
C LEU A 98 18.34 12.20 0.12
N ASP A 99 19.27 12.97 -0.43
CA ASP A 99 19.53 14.35 -0.03
C ASP A 99 18.31 15.23 -0.29
N ARG A 100 17.97 16.16 0.61
CA ARG A 100 16.81 17.07 0.48
C ARG A 100 15.46 16.35 0.37
N LEU A 101 15.36 15.10 0.84
CA LEU A 101 14.16 14.28 0.70
C LEU A 101 12.95 14.93 1.38
N THR A 102 13.16 15.53 2.55
CA THR A 102 12.12 16.18 3.36
C THR A 102 11.58 17.47 2.73
N GLU A 103 12.27 18.01 1.72
CA GLU A 103 11.79 19.15 0.94
C GLU A 103 10.90 18.75 -0.25
N ARG A 104 10.88 17.46 -0.61
CA ARG A 104 10.16 16.96 -1.79
C ARG A 104 9.13 15.88 -1.49
N ARG A 105 9.04 15.40 -0.25
CA ARG A 105 8.08 14.38 0.18
C ARG A 105 7.56 14.74 1.57
N THR A 106 6.28 14.41 1.82
CA THR A 106 5.73 14.53 3.16
C THR A 106 6.43 13.55 4.14
N PRO A 107 6.52 13.91 5.43
CA PRO A 107 7.01 13.02 6.47
C PRO A 107 6.29 11.67 6.50
N GLU A 108 4.96 11.68 6.34
CA GLU A 108 4.11 10.50 6.29
C GLU A 108 4.47 9.61 5.11
N TRP A 109 4.63 10.18 3.91
CA TRP A 109 4.99 9.41 2.72
C TRP A 109 6.35 8.73 2.88
N ILE A 110 7.35 9.43 3.43
CA ILE A 110 8.68 8.86 3.70
C ILE A 110 8.55 7.67 4.65
N MET A 111 7.81 7.82 5.75
CA MET A 111 7.64 6.74 6.71
C MET A 111 6.84 5.57 6.14
N ASN A 112 5.78 5.83 5.37
CA ASN A 112 4.97 4.78 4.73
C ASN A 112 5.74 4.05 3.64
N MET A 113 6.61 4.73 2.88
CA MET A 113 7.50 4.06 1.92
C MET A 113 8.46 3.08 2.61
N ILE A 114 8.96 3.42 3.80
CA ILE A 114 9.82 2.53 4.60
C ILE A 114 9.03 1.33 5.15
N LEU A 115 7.80 1.56 5.64
CA LEU A 115 7.00 0.57 6.36
C LEU A 115 6.20 -0.37 5.43
N ASN A 116 5.81 0.13 4.25
CA ASN A 116 4.87 -0.55 3.34
C ASN A 116 5.29 -0.44 1.85
N PRO A 117 6.56 -0.70 1.49
CA PRO A 117 7.06 -0.41 0.15
C PRO A 117 6.33 -1.20 -0.95
N GLU A 118 5.88 -2.43 -0.66
CA GLU A 118 5.21 -3.30 -1.65
C GLU A 118 3.86 -2.74 -2.08
N GLN A 119 3.05 -2.26 -1.14
CA GLN A 119 1.77 -1.65 -1.47
C GLN A 119 1.97 -0.26 -2.07
N MET A 120 2.93 0.51 -1.55
CA MET A 120 3.30 1.82 -2.10
C MET A 120 3.60 1.71 -3.60
N VAL A 121 4.53 0.85 -4.02
CA VAL A 121 4.86 0.73 -5.46
C VAL A 121 3.73 0.16 -6.31
N LYS A 122 2.73 -0.51 -5.70
CA LYS A 122 1.56 -1.05 -6.39
C LYS A 122 0.42 -0.05 -6.53
N GLU A 123 0.29 0.90 -5.61
CA GLU A 123 -0.92 1.72 -5.48
C GLU A 123 -0.62 3.23 -5.51
N ASP A 124 0.45 3.70 -4.86
CA ASP A 124 0.85 5.11 -4.82
C ASP A 124 1.47 5.57 -6.17
N PRO A 125 0.98 6.67 -6.79
CA PRO A 125 1.43 7.12 -8.10
C PRO A 125 2.91 7.51 -8.12
N ILE A 126 3.41 8.12 -7.04
CA ILE A 126 4.81 8.57 -6.95
C ILE A 126 5.73 7.36 -6.81
N ALA A 127 5.39 6.40 -5.94
CA ALA A 127 6.17 5.18 -5.76
C ALA A 127 6.17 4.31 -7.04
N LYS A 128 5.06 4.28 -7.80
CA LYS A 128 4.99 3.63 -9.13
C LYS A 128 5.95 4.27 -10.13
N GLU A 129 5.95 5.60 -10.21
CA GLU A 129 6.85 6.33 -11.11
C GLU A 129 8.31 6.05 -10.76
N LEU A 130 8.65 6.12 -9.47
CA LEU A 130 9.98 5.76 -8.98
C LEU A 130 10.34 4.31 -9.33
N LEU A 131 9.43 3.35 -9.18
CA LEU A 131 9.69 1.97 -9.60
C LEU A 131 9.96 1.89 -11.12
N GLY A 132 9.24 2.66 -11.93
CA GLY A 132 9.48 2.74 -13.37
C GLY A 132 10.86 3.31 -13.76
N GLU A 133 11.40 4.24 -12.97
CA GLU A 133 12.71 4.86 -13.22
C GLU A 133 13.89 4.03 -12.66
N TYR A 134 13.70 3.45 -11.47
CA TYR A 134 14.75 2.74 -10.74
C TYR A 134 14.75 1.23 -10.98
N LEU A 135 13.64 0.67 -11.49
CA LEU A 135 13.48 -0.72 -11.95
C LEU A 135 13.72 -1.82 -10.91
N ALA A 136 13.97 -1.43 -9.66
CA ALA A 136 14.15 -2.33 -8.53
C ALA A 136 13.12 -1.99 -7.44
N PRO A 137 12.22 -2.92 -7.06
CA PRO A 137 11.29 -2.68 -5.96
C PRO A 137 12.05 -2.58 -4.64
N MET A 138 11.65 -1.65 -3.79
CA MET A 138 12.17 -1.55 -2.43
C MET A 138 11.65 -2.73 -1.59
N ALA A 139 12.56 -3.50 -0.99
CA ALA A 139 12.18 -4.61 -0.12
C ALA A 139 11.78 -4.10 1.27
N ASN A 140 10.75 -4.70 1.87
CA ASN A 140 10.38 -4.42 3.25
C ASN A 140 11.51 -4.84 4.21
N GLN A 141 12.01 -3.90 5.01
CA GLN A 141 13.09 -4.13 5.97
C GLN A 141 12.61 -4.58 7.36
N SER A 142 11.30 -4.80 7.50
CA SER A 142 10.61 -5.18 8.74
C SER A 142 10.87 -4.19 9.89
N LEU A 143 10.93 -2.90 9.55
CA LEU A 143 11.12 -1.82 10.51
C LEU A 143 9.82 -1.50 11.24
N THR A 144 9.94 -1.13 12.50
CA THR A 144 8.84 -0.59 13.30
C THR A 144 8.58 0.88 12.94
N GLN A 145 7.40 1.40 13.32
CA GLN A 145 7.07 2.82 13.12
C GLN A 145 8.07 3.75 13.83
N ASP A 146 8.55 3.40 15.02
CA ASP A 146 9.55 4.17 15.77
C ASP A 146 10.92 4.19 15.07
N GLU A 147 11.31 3.08 14.45
CA GLU A 147 12.54 3.02 13.67
C GLU A 147 12.43 3.82 12.36
N SER A 148 11.28 3.73 11.68
CA SER A 148 10.96 4.57 10.52
C SER A 148 10.97 6.06 10.91
N ARG A 149 10.43 6.40 12.08
CA ARG A 149 10.47 7.75 12.64
C ARG A 149 11.90 8.22 12.91
N ALA A 150 12.76 7.35 13.42
CA ALA A 150 14.17 7.68 13.64
C ALA A 150 14.89 7.97 12.32
N ILE A 151 14.68 7.13 11.30
CA ILE A 151 15.23 7.33 9.96
C ILE A 151 14.74 8.65 9.33
N LEU A 152 13.46 9.00 9.50
CA LEU A 152 12.95 10.30 9.08
C LEU A 152 13.69 11.45 9.78
N GLU A 153 13.98 11.33 11.09
CA GLU A 153 14.74 12.37 11.81
C GLU A 153 16.15 12.54 11.28
N TYR A 154 16.80 11.44 10.88
CA TYR A 154 18.09 11.47 10.22
C TYR A 154 18.04 12.25 8.90
N PHE A 155 17.01 12.04 8.07
CA PHE A 155 16.82 12.82 6.85
C PHE A 155 16.57 14.30 7.14
N ARG A 156 15.75 14.63 8.15
CA ARG A 156 15.53 16.02 8.57
C ARG A 156 16.82 16.71 8.99
N GLU A 157 17.67 16.02 9.77
CA GLU A 157 18.98 16.57 10.17
C GLU A 157 19.89 16.78 8.97
N ASN A 158 19.93 15.81 8.04
CA ASN A 158 20.75 15.91 6.85
C ASN A 158 20.34 17.07 5.93
N ASP A 159 19.03 17.27 5.76
CA ASP A 159 18.47 18.26 4.86
C ASP A 159 18.50 19.69 5.43
N SER A 160 18.79 19.82 6.74
CA SER A 160 18.95 21.12 7.42
C SER A 160 20.37 21.70 7.35
N LYS A 161 21.29 21.02 6.65
CA LYS A 161 22.71 21.41 6.51
C LYS A 161 22.94 22.20 5.23
#